data_AF-A0A7Y4ZNM6-F1
#
_entry.id   AF-A0A7Y4ZNM6-F1
#
_cell.length_a   1.000
_cell.length_b   1.000
_cell.length_c   1.000
_cell.angle_alpha   90.00
_cell.angle_beta   90.00
_cell.angle_gamma   90.00
#
_symmetry.space_group_name_H-M   'P 1'
#
loop_
_entity.id
_entity.type
_entity.pdbx_description
1 polymer ?
#
loop_
_entity_poly.entity_id
_entity_poly.type
_entity_poly.pdbx_seq_one_letter_code
_entity_poly.pdbx_strand_id
1 'polypeptide(L)'
;MSFSKLSLVASIAALMAACSADGGVASSPVPAPNTPKAATATSVAAVLARGERYAFALAESPQAAEGMRKRCASDVNPSACFESICKQVTDEQVRFEGTADALVFVSYVLESQGEHVFERLPVTVSADDGTSVQMASADGRYNVRVQLLSDGVIAMDDAKKGRLIFHRTL
;
A
#
# COMPACT_ATOMS: atom_id res chain seq x y z
N MET A 1 -28.20 -15.31 -1.14
CA MET A 1 -28.10 -14.22 -0.15
C MET A 1 -26.92 -13.36 -0.59
N SER A 2 -27.20 -12.16 -1.08
CA SER A 2 -26.17 -11.24 -1.59
C SER A 2 -25.57 -10.51 -0.40
N PHE A 3 -24.39 -10.93 0.06
CA PHE A 3 -23.63 -10.18 1.05
C PHE A 3 -22.93 -9.05 0.30
N SER A 4 -23.39 -7.81 0.52
CA SER A 4 -22.67 -6.62 0.10
C SER A 4 -21.29 -6.64 0.74
N LYS A 5 -20.29 -7.10 -0.02
CA LYS A 5 -18.87 -7.12 0.35
C LYS A 5 -18.47 -5.67 0.63
N LEU A 6 -18.39 -5.32 1.92
CA LEU A 6 -17.88 -4.02 2.35
C LEU A 6 -16.41 -3.93 1.94
N SER A 7 -16.17 -3.35 0.77
CA SER A 7 -14.83 -2.92 0.33
C SER A 7 -14.19 -2.12 1.47
N LEU A 8 -13.03 -2.57 1.94
CA LEU A 8 -12.29 -1.90 3.01
C LEU A 8 -11.90 -0.47 2.59
N VAL A 9 -11.86 -0.18 1.28
CA VAL A 9 -11.57 1.15 0.75
C VAL A 9 -12.78 2.09 0.82
N ALA A 10 -14.00 1.57 0.74
CA ALA A 10 -15.23 2.38 0.85
C ALA A 10 -15.50 2.92 2.28
N SER A 11 -14.86 2.35 3.31
CA SER A 11 -15.00 2.80 4.70
C SER A 11 -13.94 3.83 5.17
N ILE A 12 -13.09 4.34 4.26
CA ILE A 12 -11.95 5.23 4.59
C ILE A 12 -12.29 6.72 4.42
N ALA A 13 -13.51 7.04 3.97
CA ALA A 13 -13.91 8.39 3.59
C ALA A 13 -14.31 9.33 4.75
N ALA A 14 -14.35 8.86 6.00
CA ALA A 14 -14.77 9.68 7.14
C ALA A 14 -13.69 9.72 8.23
N LEU A 15 -12.66 10.55 8.07
CA LEU A 15 -12.04 11.23 9.22
C LEU A 15 -11.34 12.51 8.75
N MET A 16 -12.02 13.62 9.07
CA MET A 16 -11.68 15.04 8.94
C MET A 16 -10.33 15.34 9.62
N ALA A 17 -9.41 16.02 8.93
CA ALA A 17 -9.20 17.47 8.94
C ALA A 17 -8.73 18.06 10.29
N ALA A 18 -7.44 18.42 10.35
CA ALA A 18 -6.82 19.55 11.08
C ALA A 18 -5.45 19.15 11.67
N CYS A 19 -4.37 19.68 11.09
CA CYS A 19 -3.40 20.57 11.75
C CYS A 19 -2.12 20.67 10.90
N SER A 20 -1.96 21.83 10.28
CA SER A 20 -0.73 22.31 9.65
C SER A 20 0.32 22.67 10.70
N ALA A 21 1.61 22.50 10.39
CA ALA A 21 2.66 23.43 10.79
C ALA A 21 3.94 23.21 9.98
N ASP A 22 4.42 24.30 9.39
CA ASP A 22 5.68 24.51 8.68
C ASP A 22 6.93 24.24 9.53
N GLY A 23 8.05 24.05 8.84
CA GLY A 23 9.38 24.16 9.45
C GLY A 23 10.52 23.75 8.51
N GLY A 24 10.81 24.57 7.50
CA GLY A 24 12.02 24.42 6.70
C GLY A 24 13.29 24.81 7.44
N VAL A 25 14.41 24.20 7.06
CA VAL A 25 15.75 24.83 7.06
C VAL A 25 16.67 24.09 6.09
N ALA A 26 17.35 24.88 5.26
CA ALA A 26 18.34 24.47 4.29
C ALA A 26 19.70 24.17 4.93
N SER A 27 20.53 23.34 4.29
CA SER A 27 22.00 23.42 4.40
C SER A 27 22.70 22.84 3.16
N SER A 28 23.72 23.57 2.74
CA SER A 28 24.51 23.50 1.49
C SER A 28 25.46 22.28 1.36
N PRO A 29 26.07 22.05 0.18
CA PRO A 29 26.55 20.74 -0.26
C PRO A 29 28.01 20.44 0.13
N VAL A 30 28.30 19.15 0.31
CA VAL A 30 29.67 18.61 0.52
C VAL A 30 30.12 17.85 -0.75
N PRO A 31 31.40 17.91 -1.16
CA PRO A 31 31.85 17.42 -2.46
C PRO A 31 31.93 15.89 -2.55
N ALA A 32 31.70 15.38 -3.76
CA ALA A 32 31.60 13.96 -4.10
C ALA A 32 32.91 13.18 -3.94
N PRO A 33 32.88 11.98 -3.32
CA PRO A 33 33.91 10.98 -3.48
C PRO A 33 33.54 9.98 -4.57
N ASN A 34 34.48 9.82 -5.52
CA ASN A 34 34.74 8.66 -6.38
C ASN A 34 33.52 7.83 -6.80
N THR A 35 33.09 7.97 -8.05
CA THR A 35 32.03 7.16 -8.67
C THR A 35 32.50 5.71 -8.87
N PRO A 36 32.10 4.73 -8.03
CA PRO A 36 31.98 3.36 -8.52
C PRO A 36 30.92 3.39 -9.62
N LYS A 37 31.18 2.73 -10.75
CA LYS A 37 30.23 2.50 -11.85
C LYS A 37 28.84 2.26 -11.26
N ALA A 38 27.96 3.26 -11.35
CA ALA A 38 26.65 3.20 -10.76
C ALA A 38 25.96 1.96 -11.33
N ALA A 39 25.78 0.93 -10.51
CA ALA A 39 24.72 -0.01 -10.76
C ALA A 39 23.48 0.89 -10.88
N THR A 40 22.88 0.96 -12.06
CA THR A 40 21.70 1.79 -12.29
C THR A 40 20.69 1.36 -11.23
N ALA A 41 20.52 2.18 -10.19
CA ALA A 41 19.59 1.88 -9.13
C ALA A 41 18.24 1.73 -9.82
N THR A 42 17.72 0.51 -9.84
CA THR A 42 16.42 0.26 -10.47
C THR A 42 15.42 0.95 -9.58
N SER A 43 14.78 1.99 -10.11
CA SER A 43 13.82 2.79 -9.35
C SER A 43 12.68 1.91 -8.83
N VAL A 44 12.09 2.27 -7.70
CA VAL A 44 10.98 1.46 -7.14
C VAL A 44 9.82 1.45 -8.11
N ALA A 45 9.50 2.57 -8.75
CA ALA A 45 8.46 2.63 -9.77
C ALA A 45 8.70 1.63 -10.91
N ALA A 46 9.96 1.47 -11.34
CA ALA A 46 10.33 0.49 -12.37
C ALA A 46 10.22 -0.97 -11.88
N VAL A 47 10.43 -1.24 -10.59
CA VAL A 47 10.18 -2.57 -10.00
C VAL A 47 8.68 -2.86 -9.94
N LEU A 48 7.88 -1.89 -9.49
CA LEU A 48 6.42 -2.03 -9.41
C LEU A 48 5.79 -2.21 -10.80
N ALA A 49 6.29 -1.50 -11.82
CA ALA A 49 5.84 -1.62 -13.21
C ALA A 49 6.02 -3.02 -13.84
N ARG A 50 6.73 -3.94 -13.18
CA ARG A 50 6.86 -5.33 -13.64
C ARG A 50 5.55 -6.12 -13.54
N GLY A 51 4.54 -5.61 -12.83
CA GLY A 51 3.24 -6.27 -12.73
C GLY A 51 3.20 -7.42 -11.74
N GLU A 52 4.20 -7.52 -10.87
CA GLU A 52 4.28 -8.53 -9.82
C GLU A 52 3.08 -8.44 -8.87
N ARG A 53 2.67 -9.59 -8.34
CA ARG A 53 1.54 -9.72 -7.42
C ARG A 53 2.05 -9.78 -5.99
N TYR A 54 1.39 -9.06 -5.09
CA TYR A 54 1.79 -9.01 -3.68
C TYR A 54 0.59 -9.28 -2.77
N ALA A 55 0.67 -10.33 -1.95
CA ALA A 55 -0.35 -10.67 -0.95
C ALA A 55 -0.11 -9.90 0.35
N PHE A 56 -1.20 -9.47 0.99
CA PHE A 56 -1.11 -8.71 2.23
C PHE A 56 -0.78 -9.59 3.44
N ALA A 57 0.28 -9.22 4.17
CA ALA A 57 0.69 -9.89 5.41
C ALA A 57 0.15 -9.13 6.63
N LEU A 58 -1.09 -9.45 7.01
CA LEU A 58 -1.75 -8.83 8.18
C LEU A 58 -0.95 -9.04 9.48
N ALA A 59 -0.34 -10.21 9.67
CA ALA A 59 0.47 -10.51 10.85
C ALA A 59 1.69 -9.59 11.00
N GLU A 60 2.20 -9.05 9.89
CA GLU A 60 3.34 -8.13 9.83
C GLU A 60 2.89 -6.65 9.80
N SER A 61 1.58 -6.40 9.84
CA SER A 61 0.96 -5.08 9.75
C SER A 61 0.17 -4.75 11.03
N PRO A 62 0.85 -4.52 12.18
CA PRO A 62 0.23 -4.52 13.51
C PRO A 62 -0.85 -3.44 13.68
N GLN A 63 -0.65 -2.24 13.12
CA GLN A 63 -1.62 -1.15 13.21
C GLN A 63 -2.90 -1.46 12.41
N ALA A 64 -2.77 -2.08 11.24
CA ALA A 64 -3.91 -2.55 10.46
C ALA A 64 -4.69 -3.64 11.22
N ALA A 65 -3.99 -4.60 11.82
CA ALA A 65 -4.59 -5.64 12.65
C ALA A 65 -5.32 -5.05 13.87
N GLU A 66 -4.73 -4.06 14.55
CA GLU A 66 -5.38 -3.35 15.65
C GLU A 66 -6.64 -2.60 15.18
N GLY A 67 -6.59 -1.91 14.04
CA GLY A 67 -7.75 -1.25 13.44
C GLY A 67 -8.91 -2.22 13.18
N MET A 68 -8.62 -3.42 12.69
CA MET A 68 -9.62 -4.47 12.48
C MET A 68 -10.19 -4.99 13.80
N ARG A 69 -9.35 -5.20 14.83
CA ARG A 69 -9.83 -5.58 16.17
C ARG A 69 -10.78 -4.52 16.75
N LYS A 70 -10.42 -3.24 16.62
CA LYS A 70 -11.29 -2.12 17.06
C LYS A 70 -12.64 -2.13 16.36
N ARG A 71 -12.68 -2.42 15.06
CA ARG A 71 -13.93 -2.52 14.29
C ARG A 71 -14.82 -3.66 14.76
N CYS A 72 -14.25 -4.75 15.27
CA CYS A 72 -14.99 -5.88 15.82
C CYS A 72 -15.34 -5.74 17.31
N ALA A 73 -14.85 -4.70 18.00
CA ALA A 73 -14.98 -4.59 19.45
C ALA A 73 -16.43 -4.52 19.94
N SER A 74 -17.36 -4.02 19.10
CA SER A 74 -18.79 -3.91 19.41
C SER A 74 -19.63 -5.07 18.89
N ASP A 75 -19.02 -6.08 18.27
CA ASP A 75 -19.74 -7.26 17.77
C ASP A 75 -20.19 -8.18 18.92
N VAL A 76 -21.24 -8.98 18.71
CA VAL A 76 -21.69 -9.99 19.68
C VAL A 76 -20.64 -11.07 19.90
N ASN A 77 -19.80 -11.33 18.89
CA ASN A 77 -18.65 -12.22 18.97
C ASN A 77 -17.42 -11.55 18.31
N PRO A 78 -16.69 -10.70 19.05
CA PRO A 78 -15.54 -9.96 18.52
C PRO A 78 -14.45 -10.85 17.92
N SER A 79 -14.21 -12.03 18.51
CA SER A 79 -13.22 -12.99 18.03
C SER A 79 -13.62 -13.57 16.66
N ALA A 80 -14.87 -14.04 16.52
CA ALA A 80 -15.35 -14.56 15.25
C ALA A 80 -15.44 -13.47 14.17
N CYS A 81 -15.80 -12.24 14.54
CA CYS A 81 -15.73 -11.08 13.65
C CYS A 81 -14.30 -10.86 13.15
N PHE A 82 -13.32 -10.84 14.05
CA PHE A 82 -11.92 -10.61 13.69
C PHE A 82 -11.36 -11.74 12.82
N GLU A 83 -11.61 -13.00 13.17
CA GLU A 83 -11.22 -14.16 12.36
C GLU A 83 -11.79 -14.11 10.94
N SER A 84 -13.06 -13.72 10.80
CA SER A 84 -13.70 -13.55 9.50
C SER A 84 -13.05 -12.45 8.66
N ILE A 85 -12.74 -11.30 9.27
CA ILE A 85 -12.03 -10.20 8.59
C ILE A 85 -10.62 -10.62 8.21
N CYS A 86 -9.88 -11.26 9.11
CA CYS A 86 -8.52 -11.75 8.85
C CYS A 86 -8.48 -12.66 7.64
N LYS A 87 -9.42 -13.62 7.54
CA LYS A 87 -9.51 -14.52 6.39
C LYS A 87 -9.70 -13.73 5.10
N GLN A 88 -10.67 -12.82 5.06
CA GLN A 88 -10.97 -12.03 3.86
C GLN A 88 -9.80 -11.14 3.43
N VAL A 89 -9.12 -10.52 4.40
CA VAL A 89 -8.06 -9.56 4.12
C VAL A 89 -6.73 -10.23 3.77
N THR A 90 -6.50 -11.46 4.24
CA THR A 90 -5.29 -12.23 3.85
C THR A 90 -5.38 -12.73 2.41
N ASP A 91 -6.60 -12.87 1.87
CA ASP A 91 -6.81 -13.22 0.46
C ASP A 91 -6.60 -12.02 -0.49
N GLU A 92 -6.58 -10.79 0.05
CA GLU A 92 -6.37 -9.57 -0.74
C GLU A 92 -4.93 -9.46 -1.25
N GLN A 93 -4.84 -9.16 -2.54
CA GLN A 93 -3.59 -8.94 -3.25
C GLN A 93 -3.58 -7.57 -3.90
N VAL A 94 -2.38 -7.06 -4.12
CA VAL A 94 -2.14 -5.83 -4.85
C VAL A 94 -1.15 -6.07 -5.99
N ARG A 95 -1.31 -5.32 -7.07
CA ARG A 95 -0.31 -5.21 -8.13
C ARG A 95 -0.30 -3.80 -8.69
N PHE A 96 0.73 -3.49 -9.46
CA PHE A 96 0.83 -2.25 -10.20
C PHE A 96 0.94 -2.56 -11.69
N GLU A 97 0.13 -1.90 -12.50
CA GLU A 97 0.14 -2.06 -13.95
C GLU A 97 0.64 -0.79 -14.63
N GLY A 98 1.16 -0.90 -15.85
CA GLY A 98 1.59 0.23 -16.67
C GLY A 98 3.11 0.40 -16.73
N THR A 99 3.56 1.65 -16.77
CA THR A 99 4.98 2.01 -16.82
C THR A 99 5.38 2.74 -15.54
N ALA A 100 6.69 2.92 -15.30
CA ALA A 100 7.18 3.65 -14.13
C ALA A 100 6.60 5.09 -14.02
N ASP A 101 6.28 5.72 -15.15
CA ASP A 101 5.71 7.08 -15.21
C ASP A 101 4.17 7.11 -15.12
N ALA A 102 3.52 5.97 -15.32
CA ALA A 102 2.06 5.86 -15.44
C ALA A 102 1.58 4.55 -14.80
N LEU A 103 1.74 4.46 -13.48
CA LEU A 103 1.31 3.30 -12.71
C LEU A 103 -0.20 3.34 -12.42
N VAL A 104 -0.81 2.17 -12.43
CA VAL A 104 -2.18 1.93 -11.96
C VAL A 104 -2.09 0.94 -10.80
N PHE A 105 -2.47 1.38 -9.60
CA PHE A 105 -2.65 0.51 -8.46
C PHE A 105 -3.90 -0.34 -8.64
N VAL A 106 -3.79 -1.64 -8.37
CA VAL A 106 -4.91 -2.59 -8.42
C VAL A 106 -4.95 -3.38 -7.12
N SER A 107 -6.09 -3.37 -6.43
CA SER A 107 -6.40 -4.28 -5.31
C SER A 107 -7.46 -5.28 -5.76
N TYR A 108 -7.24 -6.56 -5.48
CA TYR A 108 -8.06 -7.66 -5.96
C TYR A 108 -7.97 -8.91 -5.07
N VAL A 109 -8.86 -9.87 -5.28
CA VAL A 109 -8.75 -11.25 -4.79
C VAL A 109 -8.84 -12.23 -5.95
N LEU A 110 -8.26 -13.42 -5.78
CA LEU A 110 -8.44 -14.54 -6.70
C LEU A 110 -9.54 -15.46 -6.17
N GLU A 111 -10.65 -15.53 -6.89
CA GLU A 111 -11.74 -16.47 -6.62
C GLU A 111 -11.73 -17.61 -7.64
N SER A 112 -12.49 -18.68 -7.40
CA SER A 112 -12.55 -19.84 -8.32
C SER A 112 -13.05 -19.49 -9.73
N GLN A 113 -13.79 -18.40 -9.86
CA GLN A 113 -14.31 -17.88 -11.14
C GLN A 113 -13.38 -16.87 -11.81
N GLY A 114 -12.24 -16.56 -11.18
CA GLY A 114 -11.25 -15.60 -11.68
C GLY A 114 -10.99 -14.45 -10.72
N GLU A 115 -10.37 -13.41 -11.25
CA GLU A 115 -10.01 -12.22 -10.50
C GLU A 115 -11.23 -11.34 -10.21
N HIS A 116 -11.37 -10.93 -8.95
CA HIS A 116 -12.32 -9.92 -8.53
C HIS A 116 -11.56 -8.65 -8.11
N VAL A 117 -11.62 -7.61 -8.93
CA VAL A 117 -10.97 -6.32 -8.67
C VAL A 117 -11.85 -5.46 -7.76
N PHE A 118 -11.31 -5.05 -6.62
CA PHE A 118 -11.98 -4.14 -5.69
C PHE A 118 -11.72 -2.68 -6.03
N GLU A 119 -10.49 -2.38 -6.41
CA GLU A 119 -10.07 -1.02 -6.70
C GLU A 119 -9.02 -0.99 -7.79
N ARG A 120 -9.13 0.01 -8.66
CA ARG A 120 -8.21 0.30 -9.74
C ARG A 120 -8.05 1.80 -9.85
N LEU A 121 -6.85 2.31 -9.59
CA LEU A 121 -6.59 3.75 -9.48
C LEU A 121 -5.29 4.11 -10.21
N PRO A 122 -5.33 5.06 -11.16
CA PRO A 122 -4.12 5.72 -11.63
C PRO A 122 -3.43 6.43 -10.46
N VAL A 123 -2.11 6.24 -10.35
CA VAL A 123 -1.29 6.88 -9.31
C VAL A 123 -0.13 7.63 -9.94
N THR A 124 0.12 8.84 -9.46
CA THR A 124 1.25 9.66 -9.87
C THR A 124 2.41 9.42 -8.90
N VAL A 125 3.58 9.11 -9.45
CA VAL A 125 4.83 9.06 -8.69
C VAL A 125 5.37 10.48 -8.56
N SER A 126 5.50 10.97 -7.32
CA SER A 126 5.93 12.35 -7.02
C SER A 126 7.35 12.44 -6.47
N ALA A 127 7.88 11.34 -5.95
CA ALA A 127 9.26 11.19 -5.52
C ALA A 127 9.67 9.71 -5.69
N ASP A 128 10.90 9.47 -6.16
CA ASP A 128 11.53 8.14 -6.21
C ASP A 128 12.99 8.32 -5.75
N ASP A 129 13.34 7.72 -4.61
CA ASP A 129 14.70 7.78 -4.05
C ASP A 129 15.52 6.50 -4.32
N GLY A 130 14.99 5.59 -5.15
CA GLY A 130 15.56 4.28 -5.46
C GLY A 130 15.24 3.19 -4.44
N THR A 131 14.82 3.55 -3.22
CA THR A 131 14.39 2.60 -2.17
C THR A 131 12.91 2.74 -1.84
N SER A 132 12.32 3.88 -2.16
CA SER A 132 10.91 4.17 -1.99
C SER A 132 10.38 5.13 -3.05
N VAL A 133 9.07 5.09 -3.26
CA VAL A 133 8.31 6.04 -4.07
C VAL A 133 7.15 6.65 -3.31
N GLN A 134 6.92 7.93 -3.49
CA GLN A 134 5.69 8.58 -3.04
C GLN A 134 4.65 8.53 -4.16
N MET A 135 3.51 7.91 -3.89
CA MET A 135 2.42 7.75 -4.84
C MET A 135 1.13 8.39 -4.35
N ALA A 136 0.43 9.08 -5.25
CA ALA A 136 -0.86 9.67 -4.95
C ALA A 136 -1.88 9.44 -6.09
N SER A 137 -3.13 9.14 -5.76
CA SER A 137 -4.25 9.19 -6.70
C SER A 137 -4.76 10.62 -6.86
N ALA A 138 -5.35 10.92 -8.02
CA ALA A 138 -5.89 12.25 -8.31
C ALA A 138 -7.03 12.69 -7.37
N ASP A 139 -7.78 11.73 -6.81
CA ASP A 139 -8.85 11.98 -5.84
C ASP A 139 -8.36 12.06 -4.38
N GLY A 140 -7.06 11.90 -4.15
CA GLY A 140 -6.43 11.97 -2.84
C GLY A 140 -6.76 10.80 -1.89
N ARG A 141 -7.51 9.79 -2.34
CA ARG A 141 -7.86 8.62 -1.51
C ARG A 141 -6.68 7.68 -1.31
N TYR A 142 -5.74 7.66 -2.25
CA TYR A 142 -4.49 6.94 -2.18
C TYR A 142 -3.37 7.97 -2.05
N ASN A 143 -2.68 8.00 -0.92
CA ASN A 143 -1.48 8.81 -0.73
C ASN A 143 -0.56 8.03 0.20
N VAL A 144 0.39 7.31 -0.40
CA VAL A 144 1.21 6.34 0.31
C VAL A 144 2.66 6.44 -0.14
N ARG A 145 3.57 6.14 0.77
CA ARG A 145 4.95 5.84 0.44
C ARG A 145 5.09 4.34 0.26
N VAL A 146 5.59 3.88 -0.89
CA VAL A 146 5.88 2.47 -1.11
C VAL A 146 7.38 2.25 -1.07
N GLN A 147 7.84 1.38 -0.19
CA GLN A 147 9.25 1.06 0.01
C GLN A 147 9.52 -0.40 -0.38
N LEU A 148 10.61 -0.64 -1.12
CA LEU A 148 11.12 -2.00 -1.32
C LEU A 148 11.96 -2.40 -0.11
N LEU A 149 11.55 -3.44 0.61
CA LEU A 149 12.30 -3.95 1.77
C LEU A 149 13.31 -5.03 1.36
N SER A 150 12.93 -5.84 0.38
CA SER A 150 13.77 -6.87 -0.23
C SER A 150 13.20 -7.24 -1.61
N ASP A 151 13.89 -8.12 -2.35
CA ASP A 151 13.32 -8.69 -3.57
C ASP A 151 12.10 -9.55 -3.21
N GLY A 152 10.91 -8.99 -3.45
CA GLY A 152 9.64 -9.63 -3.15
C GLY A 152 8.93 -9.15 -1.88
N VAL A 153 9.42 -8.15 -1.16
CA VAL A 153 8.65 -7.55 -0.05
C VAL A 153 8.56 -6.05 -0.23
N ILE A 154 7.32 -5.56 -0.19
CA ILE A 154 7.03 -4.12 -0.20
C ILE A 154 6.33 -3.70 1.08
N ALA A 155 6.63 -2.49 1.53
CA ALA A 155 5.86 -1.81 2.56
C ALA A 155 5.11 -0.64 1.93
N MET A 156 3.83 -0.48 2.25
CA MET A 156 3.07 0.72 1.95
C MET A 156 2.80 1.45 3.25
N ASP A 157 3.39 2.63 3.43
CA ASP A 157 3.13 3.49 4.57
C ASP A 157 1.89 4.35 4.24
N ASP A 158 0.76 4.02 4.87
CA ASP A 158 -0.52 4.73 4.78
C ASP A 158 -0.76 5.51 6.08
N ALA A 159 -1.05 6.81 5.97
CA ALA A 159 -1.19 7.68 7.14
C ALA A 159 -2.28 7.23 8.12
N LYS A 160 -3.31 6.50 7.65
CA LYS A 160 -4.43 6.02 8.47
C LYS A 160 -4.23 4.59 8.94
N LYS A 161 -3.74 3.73 8.06
CA LYS A 161 -3.62 2.28 8.32
C LYS A 161 -2.27 1.89 8.91
N GLY A 162 -1.30 2.81 8.90
CA GLY A 162 0.07 2.54 9.27
C GLY A 162 0.84 1.85 8.16
N ARG A 163 1.92 1.17 8.56
CA ARG A 163 2.76 0.38 7.65
C ARG A 163 2.08 -0.94 7.31
N LEU A 164 1.83 -1.15 6.02
CA LEU A 164 1.23 -2.34 5.45
C LEU A 164 2.30 -3.15 4.73
N ILE A 165 2.49 -4.41 5.13
CA ILE A 165 3.50 -5.30 4.53
C ILE A 165 2.84 -6.22 3.52
N PHE A 166 3.46 -6.36 2.36
CA PHE A 166 3.02 -7.28 1.30
C PHE A 166 4.19 -8.10 0.76
N HIS A 167 3.92 -9.38 0.49
CA HIS A 167 4.88 -10.35 -0.01
C HIS A 167 4.52 -10.76 -1.44
N ARG A 168 5.52 -10.81 -2.31
CA ARG A 168 5.37 -11.24 -3.71
C ARG A 168 4.89 -12.69 -3.72
N THR A 169 3.83 -12.94 -4.48
CA THR A 169 3.29 -14.28 -4.72
C THR A 169 3.69 -14.74 -6.11
N LEU A 170 4.07 -16.02 -6.23
CA LEU A 170 4.42 -16.68 -7.50
C LEU A 170 3.17 -17.04 -8.31
#